data_AF-A0A9P5QWZ7-F1
#
_entry.id   AF-A0A9P5QWZ7-F1
#
_cell.length_a   1.000
_cell.length_b   1.000
_cell.length_c   1.000
_cell.angle_alpha   90.00
_cell.angle_beta   90.00
_cell.angle_gamma   90.00
#
_symmetry.space_group_name_H-M   'P 1'
#
loop_
_entity.id
_entity.type
_entity.pdbx_description
1 polymer ?
#
loop_
_entity_poly.entity_id
_entity_poly.type
_entity_poly.pdbx_seq_one_letter_code
_entity_poly.pdbx_strand_id
1 'polypeptide(L)'
;MTSSSEIHVQEVLNNLVSATNSIKRDGMDNLDESFTAAIATAAQAQAQTPAQQGQEQRDQHQVNQEELERIAQEHQQSQEQGQDGQTEQSAPADESSVIHVNALDAGNSSTLATVPITTTASSAPPATKPVTGSEEWHKMRRDNHKEVERRRRENINAGINDLANVIPNPDKNKGAILRQAVKYIHTIQEAHQKAVADSEALTATQFERDRALLEKNVAQSQLQTLIAENDQLKREYDALRKEFEELEESKKRQRTE
;
A
#
# COMPACT_ATOMS: atom_id res chain seq x y z
N MET A 1 49.18 -27.06 40.98
CA MET A 1 47.73 -26.86 40.97
C MET A 1 47.41 -25.87 39.85
N THR A 2 47.41 -26.35 38.61
CA THR A 2 46.97 -25.54 37.46
C THR A 2 45.45 -25.52 37.51
N SER A 3 44.89 -24.32 37.54
CA SER A 3 43.49 -24.08 37.86
C SER A 3 42.59 -24.65 36.77
N SER A 4 41.53 -25.35 37.16
CA SER A 4 40.57 -26.01 36.26
C SER A 4 39.96 -25.07 35.20
N SER A 5 40.04 -23.76 35.43
CA SER A 5 39.61 -22.69 34.53
C SER A 5 40.53 -22.53 33.30
N GLU A 6 41.82 -22.80 33.44
CA GLU A 6 42.83 -22.57 32.39
C GLU A 6 42.80 -23.69 31.34
N ILE A 7 42.54 -24.92 31.80
CA ILE A 7 42.34 -26.10 30.92
C ILE A 7 41.11 -25.90 30.03
N HIS A 8 40.03 -25.33 30.57
CA HIS A 8 38.79 -25.11 29.83
C HIS A 8 38.94 -24.03 28.74
N VAL A 9 39.74 -23.00 28.99
CA VAL A 9 40.03 -21.94 28.00
C VAL A 9 40.90 -22.50 26.87
N GLN A 10 41.89 -23.33 27.17
CA GLN A 10 42.74 -23.97 26.16
C GLN A 10 41.93 -24.92 25.24
N GLU A 11 40.97 -25.64 25.81
CA GLU A 11 40.11 -26.58 25.08
C GLU A 11 39.13 -25.84 24.14
N VAL A 12 38.56 -24.73 24.60
CA VAL A 12 37.70 -23.87 23.76
C VAL A 12 38.49 -23.26 22.60
N LEU A 13 39.72 -22.80 22.84
CA LEU A 13 40.56 -22.24 21.78
C LEU A 13 40.97 -23.31 20.75
N ASN A 14 41.31 -24.52 21.18
CA ASN A 14 41.63 -25.62 20.26
C ASN A 14 40.43 -26.08 19.43
N ASN A 15 39.23 -26.06 20.00
CA ASN A 15 37.99 -26.36 19.28
C ASN A 15 37.65 -25.27 18.26
N LEU A 16 37.89 -24.00 18.60
CA LEU A 16 37.65 -22.89 17.68
C LEU A 16 38.61 -22.91 16.50
N VAL A 17 39.91 -23.17 16.74
CA VAL A 17 40.91 -23.30 15.68
C VAL A 17 40.63 -24.50 14.78
N SER A 18 40.21 -25.64 15.33
CA SER A 18 39.80 -26.81 14.56
C SER A 18 38.57 -26.53 13.70
N ALA A 19 37.54 -25.85 14.23
CA ALA A 19 36.36 -25.44 13.48
C ALA A 19 36.72 -24.47 12.33
N THR A 20 37.64 -23.53 12.57
CA THR A 20 38.07 -22.56 11.55
C THR A 20 38.87 -23.22 10.42
N ASN A 21 39.66 -24.25 10.75
CA ASN A 21 40.42 -25.02 9.76
C ASN A 21 39.55 -25.99 8.95
N SER A 22 38.47 -26.54 9.52
CA SER A 22 37.45 -27.30 8.76
C SER A 22 36.68 -26.40 7.80
N ILE A 23 36.28 -25.20 8.22
CA ILE A 23 35.57 -24.24 7.35
C ILE A 23 36.44 -23.79 6.17
N LYS A 24 37.77 -23.67 6.36
CA LYS A 24 38.71 -23.33 5.29
C LYS A 24 38.98 -24.47 4.30
N ARG A 25 38.82 -25.74 4.69
CA ARG A 25 39.11 -26.89 3.82
C ARG A 25 37.90 -27.36 3.01
N ASP A 26 36.69 -27.23 3.56
CA ASP A 26 35.48 -27.70 2.88
C ASP A 26 34.72 -26.58 2.14
N GLY A 27 35.11 -25.31 2.35
CA GLY A 27 34.36 -24.14 1.86
C GLY A 27 34.87 -23.49 0.56
N MET A 28 36.14 -23.67 0.15
CA MET A 28 36.71 -22.84 -0.93
C MET A 28 36.49 -23.39 -2.34
N ASP A 29 36.25 -24.69 -2.53
CA ASP A 29 36.15 -25.28 -3.87
C ASP A 29 34.71 -25.36 -4.40
N ASN A 30 33.69 -25.17 -3.56
CA ASN A 30 32.26 -25.32 -3.93
C ASN A 30 31.49 -23.97 -3.94
N LEU A 31 32.09 -22.90 -3.41
CA LEU A 31 31.49 -21.57 -3.41
C LEU A 31 31.52 -20.92 -4.79
N ASP A 32 32.51 -21.21 -5.64
CA ASP A 32 32.70 -20.48 -6.91
C ASP A 32 31.65 -20.89 -7.96
N GLU A 33 31.30 -22.18 -8.02
CA GLU A 33 30.28 -22.69 -8.94
C GLU A 33 28.85 -22.35 -8.48
N SER A 34 28.58 -22.45 -7.17
CA SER A 34 27.27 -22.10 -6.61
C SER A 34 27.01 -20.59 -6.61
N PHE A 35 28.03 -19.76 -6.37
CA PHE A 35 27.90 -18.30 -6.39
C PHE A 35 27.81 -17.77 -7.83
N THR A 36 28.58 -18.33 -8.76
CA THR A 36 28.48 -17.99 -10.19
C THR A 36 27.12 -18.44 -10.77
N ALA A 37 26.62 -19.62 -10.39
CA ALA A 37 25.28 -20.07 -10.77
C ALA A 37 24.16 -19.22 -10.13
N ALA A 38 24.33 -18.79 -8.87
CA ALA A 38 23.38 -17.91 -8.20
C ALA A 38 23.38 -16.49 -8.79
N ILE A 39 24.53 -15.95 -9.18
CA ILE A 39 24.65 -14.66 -9.89
C ILE A 39 24.06 -14.77 -11.31
N ALA A 40 24.31 -15.85 -12.04
CA ALA A 40 23.73 -16.06 -13.38
C ALA A 40 22.20 -16.22 -13.31
N THR A 41 21.68 -16.91 -12.29
CA THR A 41 20.24 -17.07 -12.06
C THR A 41 19.60 -15.75 -11.61
N ALA A 42 20.26 -14.97 -10.74
CA ALA A 42 19.80 -13.65 -10.34
C ALA A 42 19.86 -12.63 -11.49
N ALA A 43 20.86 -12.72 -12.37
CA ALA A 43 20.97 -11.89 -13.57
C ALA A 43 19.90 -12.22 -14.62
N GLN A 44 19.53 -13.50 -14.78
CA GLN A 44 18.40 -13.89 -15.65
C GLN A 44 17.04 -13.52 -15.05
N ALA A 45 16.89 -13.53 -13.72
CA ALA A 45 15.68 -13.05 -13.05
C ALA A 45 15.51 -11.53 -13.12
N GLN A 46 16.60 -10.75 -13.19
CA GLN A 46 16.55 -9.28 -13.34
C GLN A 46 16.35 -8.80 -14.79
N ALA A 47 16.49 -9.69 -15.79
CA ALA A 47 16.20 -9.37 -17.19
C ALA A 47 14.70 -9.44 -17.54
N GLN A 48 13.84 -9.86 -16.60
CA GLN A 48 12.39 -9.83 -16.75
C GLN A 48 11.77 -8.95 -15.66
N THR A 49 11.32 -7.76 -16.07
CA THR A 49 10.36 -6.84 -15.41
C THR A 49 10.77 -6.14 -14.11
N PRO A 50 11.21 -4.86 -14.22
CA PRO A 50 10.71 -3.82 -13.32
C PRO A 50 10.18 -2.56 -14.04
N ALA A 51 9.95 -2.59 -15.35
CA ALA A 51 9.42 -1.44 -16.09
C ALA A 51 7.88 -1.29 -16.05
N GLN A 52 7.12 -2.38 -15.82
CA GLN A 52 5.66 -2.35 -15.94
C GLN A 52 4.93 -1.86 -14.68
N GLN A 53 5.42 -2.18 -13.47
CA GLN A 53 4.71 -1.79 -12.23
C GLN A 53 4.84 -0.31 -11.88
N GLY A 54 5.92 0.35 -12.31
CA GLY A 54 6.12 1.79 -12.11
C GLY A 54 5.34 2.67 -13.09
N GLN A 55 5.01 2.16 -14.29
CA GLN A 55 4.18 2.87 -15.26
C GLN A 55 2.69 2.77 -14.91
N GLU A 56 2.18 1.60 -14.53
CA GLU A 56 0.77 1.45 -14.15
C GLU A 56 0.35 2.32 -12.96
N GLN A 57 1.24 2.52 -11.97
CA GLN A 57 0.94 3.41 -10.85
C GLN A 57 0.96 4.89 -11.25
N ARG A 58 1.80 5.30 -12.20
CA ARG A 58 1.81 6.68 -12.74
C ARG A 58 0.59 6.93 -13.64
N ASP A 59 0.23 5.96 -14.48
CA ASP A 59 -0.91 6.06 -15.37
C ASP A 59 -2.22 6.11 -14.57
N GLN A 60 -2.37 5.32 -13.50
CA GLN A 60 -3.52 5.44 -12.59
C GLN A 60 -3.58 6.78 -11.85
N HIS A 61 -2.43 7.33 -11.42
CA HIS A 61 -2.41 8.64 -10.79
C HIS A 61 -2.77 9.77 -11.77
N GLN A 62 -2.35 9.65 -13.03
CA GLN A 62 -2.65 10.62 -14.08
C GLN A 62 -4.13 10.57 -14.50
N VAL A 63 -4.72 9.38 -14.65
CA VAL A 63 -6.16 9.22 -14.95
C VAL A 63 -7.03 9.80 -13.82
N ASN A 64 -6.67 9.53 -12.56
CA ASN A 64 -7.41 10.09 -11.42
C ASN A 64 -7.31 11.62 -11.34
N GLN A 65 -6.18 12.20 -11.76
CA GLN A 65 -5.99 13.65 -11.78
C GLN A 65 -6.81 14.32 -12.89
N GLU A 66 -6.85 13.73 -14.09
CA GLU A 66 -7.67 14.22 -15.21
C GLU A 66 -9.18 14.12 -14.92
N GLU A 67 -9.63 13.07 -14.23
CA GLU A 67 -11.03 12.91 -13.84
C GLU A 67 -11.47 13.96 -12.81
N LEU A 68 -10.60 14.30 -11.85
CA LEU A 68 -10.86 15.41 -10.90
C LEU A 68 -10.98 16.77 -11.61
N GLU A 69 -10.14 17.04 -12.61
CA GLU A 69 -10.21 18.28 -13.39
C GLU A 69 -11.48 18.37 -14.25
N ARG A 70 -11.94 17.26 -14.82
CA ARG A 70 -13.23 17.21 -15.53
C ARG A 70 -14.41 17.53 -14.62
N ILE A 71 -14.45 16.92 -13.43
CA ILE A 71 -15.52 17.17 -12.45
C ILE A 71 -15.50 18.64 -12.00
N ALA A 72 -14.31 19.24 -11.81
CA ALA A 72 -14.17 20.64 -11.45
C ALA A 72 -14.68 21.59 -12.56
N GLN A 73 -14.38 21.29 -13.84
CA GLN A 73 -14.86 22.08 -14.98
C GLN A 73 -16.38 21.98 -15.16
N GLU A 74 -16.96 20.79 -14.97
CA GLU A 74 -18.41 20.58 -15.06
C GLU A 74 -19.17 21.34 -13.97
N HIS A 75 -18.60 21.41 -12.76
CA HIS A 75 -19.16 22.19 -11.65
C HIS A 75 -19.11 23.70 -11.92
N GLN A 76 -18.05 24.17 -12.60
CA GLN A 76 -17.89 25.59 -12.96
C GLN A 76 -18.86 26.01 -14.07
N GLN A 77 -19.06 25.17 -15.11
CA GLN A 77 -20.06 25.42 -16.15
C GLN A 77 -21.50 25.42 -15.62
N SER A 78 -21.78 24.59 -14.60
CA SER A 78 -23.11 24.52 -13.98
C SER A 78 -23.46 25.76 -13.14
N GLN A 79 -22.45 26.51 -12.65
CA GLN A 79 -22.69 27.77 -11.93
C GLN A 79 -22.95 28.96 -12.86
N GLU A 80 -22.42 28.96 -14.09
CA GLU A 80 -22.61 30.07 -15.04
C GLU A 80 -23.98 30.04 -15.76
N GLN A 81 -24.67 28.89 -15.83
CA GLN A 81 -26.02 28.80 -16.40
C GLN A 81 -27.16 29.15 -15.43
N GLY A 82 -26.85 29.45 -14.16
CA GLY A 82 -27.86 29.74 -13.12
C GLY A 82 -28.20 31.22 -12.91
N GLN A 83 -27.64 32.14 -13.71
CA GLN A 83 -27.71 33.58 -13.44
C GLN A 83 -28.30 34.36 -14.63
N ASP A 84 -29.52 34.01 -15.05
CA ASP A 84 -30.32 34.91 -15.88
C ASP A 84 -31.80 34.82 -15.48
N GLY A 85 -32.32 35.92 -14.92
CA GLY A 85 -33.75 36.10 -14.69
C GLY A 85 -34.17 36.51 -13.28
N GLN A 86 -33.82 37.71 -12.83
CA GLN A 86 -34.65 38.46 -11.88
C GLN A 86 -34.84 39.89 -12.37
N THR A 87 -35.95 40.10 -13.07
CA THR A 87 -36.52 41.41 -13.36
C THR A 87 -37.43 41.80 -12.19
N GLU A 88 -37.26 43.04 -11.71
CA GLU A 88 -38.09 43.68 -10.70
C GLU A 88 -39.59 43.68 -11.07
N GLN A 89 -40.47 43.25 -10.16
CA GLN A 89 -41.81 43.84 -10.03
C GLN A 89 -42.48 43.61 -8.67
N SER A 90 -43.21 44.65 -8.28
CA SER A 90 -43.79 45.00 -6.98
C SER A 90 -44.84 44.04 -6.40
N ALA A 91 -44.96 44.04 -5.07
CA ALA A 91 -46.06 43.44 -4.29
C ALA A 91 -47.42 44.13 -4.56
N PRO A 92 -48.60 43.51 -4.27
CA PRO A 92 -49.04 43.25 -2.88
C PRO A 92 -49.78 41.91 -2.60
N ALA A 93 -49.78 41.56 -1.30
CA ALA A 93 -50.69 40.71 -0.49
C ALA A 93 -51.72 39.77 -1.18
N ASP A 94 -51.74 38.48 -0.83
CA ASP A 94 -52.61 37.88 0.22
C ASP A 94 -52.56 36.33 0.18
N GLU A 95 -52.85 35.72 1.34
CA GLU A 95 -53.29 34.35 1.64
C GLU A 95 -52.53 33.05 1.25
N SER A 96 -52.29 32.26 2.31
CA SER A 96 -52.39 30.79 2.42
C SER A 96 -51.24 29.90 1.94
N SER A 97 -50.50 29.40 2.91
CA SER A 97 -49.50 28.35 2.84
C SER A 97 -50.10 26.97 2.54
N VAL A 98 -49.75 26.37 1.39
CA VAL A 98 -49.88 24.92 1.15
C VAL A 98 -48.57 24.42 0.51
N ILE A 99 -47.77 23.68 1.27
CA ILE A 99 -46.55 23.03 0.77
C ILE A 99 -46.97 21.77 0.01
N HIS A 100 -46.85 21.81 -1.32
CA HIS A 100 -46.84 20.62 -2.19
C HIS A 100 -45.39 20.15 -2.34
N VAL A 101 -45.04 19.01 -1.74
CA VAL A 101 -43.82 18.27 -2.11
C VAL A 101 -44.20 17.21 -3.13
N ASN A 102 -43.97 17.51 -4.41
CA ASN A 102 -44.02 16.52 -5.47
C ASN A 102 -42.62 15.95 -5.70
N ALA A 103 -42.57 14.63 -5.67
CA ALA A 103 -41.41 13.79 -5.93
C ALA A 103 -41.04 13.77 -7.43
N LEU A 104 -39.98 12.99 -7.72
CA LEU A 104 -39.40 12.54 -8.99
C LEU A 104 -38.07 13.24 -9.32
N ASP A 105 -37.00 12.61 -9.81
CA ASP A 105 -36.68 11.21 -10.13
C ASP A 105 -35.22 11.22 -10.68
N ALA A 106 -34.47 10.14 -10.44
CA ALA A 106 -33.34 9.63 -11.23
C ALA A 106 -32.67 8.52 -10.41
N GLY A 107 -32.43 7.30 -10.87
CA GLY A 107 -32.62 6.68 -12.16
C GLY A 107 -31.79 5.40 -12.13
N ASN A 108 -32.37 4.23 -12.42
CA ASN A 108 -31.59 3.08 -12.86
C ASN A 108 -32.45 2.19 -13.76
N SER A 109 -32.20 2.27 -15.06
CA SER A 109 -32.68 1.35 -16.08
C SER A 109 -31.67 0.20 -16.22
N SER A 110 -32.12 -1.06 -16.25
CA SER A 110 -32.00 -1.89 -17.45
C SER A 110 -32.54 -3.32 -17.29
N THR A 111 -33.17 -3.76 -18.39
CA THR A 111 -33.43 -5.11 -18.90
C THR A 111 -34.74 -5.85 -18.56
N LEU A 112 -35.53 -5.98 -19.63
CA LEU A 112 -36.71 -6.81 -19.87
C LEU A 112 -36.51 -8.30 -19.52
N ALA A 113 -37.50 -8.87 -18.86
CA ALA A 113 -37.99 -10.23 -19.15
C ALA A 113 -39.48 -10.32 -18.80
N THR A 114 -40.33 -10.32 -19.82
CA THR A 114 -41.77 -10.58 -19.71
C THR A 114 -41.99 -12.05 -19.36
N VAL A 115 -42.52 -12.33 -18.16
CA VAL A 115 -43.02 -13.65 -17.77
C VAL A 115 -44.50 -13.48 -17.37
N PRO A 116 -45.47 -14.13 -18.04
CA PRO A 116 -46.85 -14.10 -17.60
C PRO A 116 -47.02 -15.12 -16.47
N ILE A 117 -47.11 -14.67 -15.22
CA ILE A 117 -47.52 -15.53 -14.10
C ILE A 117 -49.01 -15.83 -14.27
N THR A 118 -49.28 -17.06 -14.68
CA THR A 118 -50.59 -17.70 -14.57
C THR A 118 -50.61 -18.45 -13.24
N THR A 119 -51.78 -18.48 -12.57
CA THR A 119 -52.12 -19.29 -11.37
C THR A 119 -51.51 -18.80 -10.05
N THR A 120 -52.20 -18.68 -8.91
CA THR A 120 -53.49 -19.19 -8.42
C THR A 120 -54.09 -18.19 -7.44
N ALA A 121 -55.42 -18.08 -7.45
CA ALA A 121 -56.21 -17.38 -6.45
C ALA A 121 -55.86 -17.85 -5.01
N SER A 122 -55.58 -16.91 -4.14
CA SER A 122 -55.83 -17.01 -2.70
C SER A 122 -56.46 -15.69 -2.29
N SER A 123 -57.78 -15.76 -2.14
CA SER A 123 -58.65 -14.66 -1.74
C SER A 123 -58.33 -14.21 -0.32
N ALA A 124 -57.62 -13.10 -0.20
CA ALA A 124 -57.71 -12.22 0.96
C ALA A 124 -58.36 -10.91 0.48
N PRO A 125 -59.44 -10.43 1.12
CA PRO A 125 -60.08 -9.20 0.68
C PRO A 125 -59.11 -8.02 0.89
N PRO A 126 -59.16 -6.96 0.06
CA PRO A 126 -58.41 -5.75 0.35
C PRO A 126 -58.92 -5.20 1.68
N ALA A 127 -58.08 -5.22 2.71
CA ALA A 127 -58.43 -4.66 4.01
C ALA A 127 -58.82 -3.18 3.82
N THR A 128 -60.13 -2.91 3.87
CA THR A 128 -60.67 -1.56 3.83
C THR A 128 -60.11 -0.83 5.04
N LYS A 129 -59.46 0.32 4.81
CA LYS A 129 -58.92 1.13 5.91
C LYS A 129 -60.08 1.42 6.89
N PRO A 130 -59.94 1.06 8.18
CA PRO A 130 -61.04 1.21 9.14
C PRO A 130 -61.47 2.67 9.23
N VAL A 131 -62.76 2.91 9.45
CA VAL A 131 -63.36 4.25 9.51
C VAL A 131 -62.66 5.10 10.57
N THR A 132 -62.23 6.31 10.21
CA THR A 132 -61.54 7.23 11.12
C THR A 132 -62.40 7.49 12.37
N GLY A 133 -61.85 7.24 13.56
CA GLY A 133 -62.57 7.35 14.84
C GLY A 133 -63.28 6.08 15.32
N SER A 134 -63.25 5.00 14.53
CA SER A 134 -63.70 3.67 15.00
C SER A 134 -62.68 3.04 15.95
N GLU A 135 -63.14 2.10 16.80
CA GLU A 135 -62.26 1.35 17.72
C GLU A 135 -61.18 0.56 16.96
N GLU A 136 -61.51 0.03 15.78
CA GLU A 136 -60.55 -0.66 14.91
C GLU A 136 -59.49 0.29 14.36
N TRP A 137 -59.84 1.52 14.04
CA TRP A 137 -58.89 2.56 13.63
C TRP A 137 -57.94 2.94 14.76
N HIS A 138 -58.45 3.09 16.00
CA HIS A 138 -57.62 3.34 17.18
C HIS A 138 -56.69 2.16 17.52
N LYS A 139 -57.15 0.92 17.36
CA LYS A 139 -56.33 -0.29 17.53
C LYS A 139 -55.24 -0.37 16.46
N MET A 140 -55.59 -0.22 15.18
CA MET A 140 -54.65 -0.24 14.05
C MET A 140 -53.56 0.82 14.22
N ARG A 141 -53.92 2.05 14.64
CA ARG A 141 -52.95 3.12 14.87
C ARG A 141 -51.98 2.79 16.00
N ARG A 142 -52.47 2.21 17.11
CA ARG A 142 -51.61 1.75 18.22
C ARG A 142 -50.69 0.62 17.80
N ASP A 143 -51.21 -0.38 17.09
CA ASP A 143 -50.44 -1.54 16.62
C ASP A 143 -49.38 -1.12 15.59
N ASN A 144 -49.73 -0.23 14.66
CA ASN A 144 -48.77 0.34 13.71
C ASN A 144 -47.66 1.12 14.42
N HIS A 145 -48.00 1.95 15.41
CA HIS A 145 -47.00 2.68 16.21
C HIS A 145 -46.04 1.73 16.96
N LYS A 146 -46.56 0.61 17.51
CA LYS A 146 -45.72 -0.42 18.14
C LYS A 146 -44.80 -1.11 17.15
N GLU A 147 -45.32 -1.43 15.96
CA GLU A 147 -44.56 -2.08 14.91
C GLU A 147 -43.41 -1.20 14.41
N VAL A 148 -43.66 0.10 14.25
CA VAL A 148 -42.63 1.09 13.90
C VAL A 148 -41.52 1.10 14.96
N GLU A 149 -41.88 1.18 16.24
CA GLU A 149 -40.89 1.19 17.32
C GLU A 149 -40.14 -0.15 17.45
N ARG A 150 -40.81 -1.29 17.21
CA ARG A 150 -40.16 -2.61 17.16
C ARG A 150 -39.08 -2.65 16.08
N ARG A 151 -39.41 -2.23 14.85
CA ARG A 151 -38.45 -2.16 13.73
C ARG A 151 -37.28 -1.24 14.04
N ARG A 152 -37.54 -0.09 14.65
CA ARG A 152 -36.48 0.83 15.09
C ARG A 152 -35.53 0.15 16.07
N ARG A 153 -36.07 -0.55 17.09
CA ARG A 153 -35.26 -1.28 18.08
C ARG A 153 -34.45 -2.40 17.44
N GLU A 154 -35.02 -3.12 16.48
CA GLU A 154 -34.34 -4.17 15.74
C GLU A 154 -33.18 -3.64 14.92
N ASN A 155 -33.37 -2.51 14.23
CA ASN A 155 -32.30 -1.87 13.48
C ASN A 155 -31.14 -1.43 14.39
N ILE A 156 -31.46 -0.83 15.55
CA ILE A 156 -30.43 -0.44 16.53
C ILE A 156 -29.70 -1.67 17.08
N ASN A 157 -30.45 -2.74 17.38
CA ASN A 157 -29.84 -3.98 17.89
C ASN A 157 -28.95 -4.65 16.85
N ALA A 158 -29.35 -4.62 15.57
CA ALA A 158 -28.53 -5.10 14.47
C ALA A 158 -27.21 -4.31 14.41
N GLY A 159 -27.25 -2.98 14.39
CA GLY A 159 -26.03 -2.16 14.38
C GLY A 159 -25.11 -2.39 15.59
N ILE A 160 -25.66 -2.62 16.79
CA ILE A 160 -24.84 -2.96 17.97
C ILE A 160 -24.19 -4.35 17.82
N ASN A 161 -24.89 -5.32 17.24
CA ASN A 161 -24.33 -6.65 16.99
C ASN A 161 -23.24 -6.60 15.90
N ASP A 162 -23.40 -5.76 14.87
CA ASP A 162 -22.37 -5.56 13.85
C ASP A 162 -21.10 -4.96 14.46
N LEU A 163 -21.24 -3.98 15.36
CA LEU A 163 -20.12 -3.44 16.13
C LEU A 163 -19.45 -4.54 16.98
N ALA A 164 -20.22 -5.43 17.60
CA ALA A 164 -19.67 -6.53 18.38
C ALA A 164 -18.80 -7.48 17.53
N ASN A 165 -19.12 -7.68 16.25
CA ASN A 165 -18.37 -8.59 15.38
C ASN A 165 -17.02 -8.03 14.91
N VAL A 166 -16.87 -6.71 14.85
CA VAL A 166 -15.64 -6.05 14.35
C VAL A 166 -14.66 -5.66 15.47
N ILE A 167 -15.14 -5.61 16.71
CA ILE A 167 -14.29 -5.30 17.87
C ILE A 167 -13.67 -6.58 18.45
N PRO A 168 -12.43 -6.50 18.95
CA PRO A 168 -11.80 -7.63 19.61
C PRO A 168 -12.48 -7.91 20.95
N ASN A 169 -12.77 -9.19 21.21
CA ASN A 169 -13.37 -9.69 22.45
C ASN A 169 -14.64 -8.92 22.86
N PRO A 170 -15.73 -9.01 22.06
CA PRO A 170 -16.98 -8.33 22.39
C PRO A 170 -17.59 -8.87 23.69
N ASP A 171 -18.13 -7.96 24.49
CA ASP A 171 -18.95 -8.29 25.65
C ASP A 171 -20.41 -8.55 25.19
N LYS A 172 -21.22 -9.19 26.03
CA LYS A 172 -22.68 -9.37 25.80
C LYS A 172 -23.47 -8.11 26.17
N ASN A 173 -22.91 -7.21 26.97
CA ASN A 173 -23.56 -5.97 27.37
C ASN A 173 -23.46 -4.90 26.27
N LYS A 174 -24.61 -4.41 25.77
CA LYS A 174 -24.69 -3.34 24.76
C LYS A 174 -23.87 -2.10 25.12
N GLY A 175 -23.90 -1.66 26.39
CA GLY A 175 -23.13 -0.50 26.82
C GLY A 175 -21.61 -0.74 26.84
N ALA A 176 -21.18 -1.97 27.09
CA ALA A 176 -19.76 -2.34 27.05
C ALA A 176 -19.25 -2.46 25.61
N ILE A 177 -20.04 -3.06 24.69
CA ILE A 177 -19.76 -3.11 23.25
C ILE A 177 -19.48 -1.69 22.72
N LEU A 178 -20.34 -0.72 23.03
CA LEU A 178 -20.18 0.66 22.56
C LEU A 178 -18.88 1.31 23.07
N ARG A 179 -18.58 1.18 24.37
CA ARG A 179 -17.33 1.75 24.93
C ARG A 179 -16.09 1.08 24.35
N GLN A 180 -16.13 -0.22 24.15
CA GLN A 180 -15.01 -0.97 23.58
C GLN A 180 -14.82 -0.63 22.10
N ALA A 181 -15.88 -0.41 21.34
CA ALA A 181 -15.81 0.06 19.96
C ALA A 181 -15.11 1.40 19.86
N VAL A 182 -15.45 2.37 20.72
CA VAL A 182 -14.77 3.68 20.74
C VAL A 182 -13.28 3.53 21.03
N LYS A 183 -12.92 2.74 22.06
CA LYS A 183 -11.50 2.48 22.38
C LYS A 183 -10.76 1.82 21.23
N TYR A 184 -11.40 0.85 20.58
CA TYR A 184 -10.81 0.12 19.46
C TYR A 184 -10.59 1.01 18.25
N ILE A 185 -11.55 1.90 17.91
CA ILE A 185 -11.39 2.88 16.83
C ILE A 185 -10.16 3.76 17.08
N HIS A 186 -10.00 4.32 18.28
CA HIS A 186 -8.81 5.11 18.60
C HIS A 186 -7.52 4.31 18.48
N THR A 187 -7.51 3.07 18.99
CA THR A 187 -6.32 2.20 18.92
C THR A 187 -5.95 1.89 17.47
N ILE A 188 -6.94 1.59 16.61
CA ILE A 188 -6.70 1.31 15.19
C ILE A 188 -6.26 2.56 14.45
N GLN A 189 -6.80 3.74 14.77
CA GLN A 189 -6.35 5.00 14.18
C GLN A 189 -4.90 5.30 14.55
N GLU A 190 -4.52 5.16 15.83
CA GLU A 190 -3.14 5.32 16.27
C GLU A 190 -2.20 4.30 15.62
N ALA A 191 -2.62 3.02 15.56
CA ALA A 191 -1.85 1.97 14.90
C ALA A 191 -1.68 2.22 13.40
N HIS A 192 -2.73 2.68 12.72
CA HIS A 192 -2.69 3.05 11.31
C HIS A 192 -1.74 4.22 11.07
N GLN A 193 -1.85 5.29 11.87
CA GLN A 193 -0.95 6.45 11.77
C GLN A 193 0.52 6.04 11.98
N LYS A 194 0.79 5.16 12.94
CA LYS A 194 2.12 4.61 13.17
C LYS A 194 2.60 3.78 11.98
N ALA A 195 1.76 2.91 11.43
CA ALA A 195 2.10 2.08 10.28
C ALA A 195 2.43 2.92 9.04
N VAL A 196 1.70 4.02 8.80
CA VAL A 196 2.00 4.98 7.74
C VAL A 196 3.36 5.63 7.95
N ALA A 197 3.63 6.15 9.15
CA ALA A 197 4.92 6.77 9.48
C ALA A 197 6.10 5.78 9.35
N ASP A 198 5.93 4.53 9.81
CA ASP A 198 6.93 3.48 9.68
C ASP A 198 7.19 3.13 8.20
N SER A 199 6.15 3.11 7.37
CA SER A 199 6.26 2.88 5.92
C SER A 199 7.01 4.01 5.20
N GLU A 200 6.72 5.26 5.54
CA GLU A 200 7.43 6.43 5.02
C GLU A 200 8.91 6.40 5.43
N ALA A 201 9.20 6.10 6.70
CA ALA A 201 10.56 5.97 7.20
C ALA A 201 11.31 4.85 6.47
N LEU A 202 10.69 3.69 6.26
CA LEU A 202 11.27 2.59 5.50
C LEU A 202 11.61 3.02 4.07
N THR A 203 10.70 3.75 3.41
CA THR A 203 10.90 4.25 2.04
C THR A 203 12.08 5.23 1.98
N ALA A 204 12.22 6.13 2.96
CA ALA A 204 13.36 7.02 3.07
C ALA A 204 14.69 6.26 3.23
N THR A 205 14.73 5.24 4.10
CA THR A 205 15.94 4.41 4.28
C THR A 205 16.30 3.60 3.03
N GLN A 206 15.31 3.14 2.27
CA GLN A 206 15.54 2.46 0.99
C GLN A 206 16.19 3.41 -0.02
N PHE A 207 15.70 4.64 -0.14
CA PHE A 207 16.28 5.65 -1.02
C PHE A 207 17.73 5.98 -0.63
N GLU A 208 18.00 6.14 0.67
CA GLU A 208 19.35 6.39 1.16
C GLU A 208 20.30 5.22 0.87
N ARG A 209 19.83 3.97 1.06
CA ARG A 209 20.58 2.77 0.70
C ARG A 209 20.87 2.71 -0.80
N ASP A 210 19.90 2.99 -1.64
CA ASP A 210 20.06 2.93 -3.10
C ASP A 210 21.06 3.99 -3.59
N ARG A 211 21.00 5.19 -2.99
CA ARG A 211 22.02 6.24 -3.20
C ARG A 211 23.41 5.77 -2.79
N ALA A 212 23.56 5.17 -1.60
CA ALA A 212 24.85 4.67 -1.13
C ALA A 212 25.41 3.54 -2.01
N LEU A 213 24.54 2.67 -2.53
CA LEU A 213 24.92 1.62 -3.48
C LEU A 213 25.41 2.22 -4.80
N LEU A 214 24.75 3.26 -5.31
CA LEU A 214 25.19 3.94 -6.53
C LEU A 214 26.57 4.58 -6.34
N GLU A 215 26.76 5.29 -5.23
CA GLU A 215 28.05 5.92 -4.89
C GLU A 215 29.17 4.87 -4.76
N LYS A 216 28.89 3.75 -4.09
CA LYS A 216 29.82 2.60 -4.01
C LYS A 216 30.19 2.08 -5.40
N ASN A 217 29.20 1.89 -6.28
CA ASN A 217 29.46 1.36 -7.62
C ASN A 217 30.32 2.33 -8.45
N VAL A 218 30.09 3.64 -8.33
CA VAL A 218 30.92 4.67 -8.98
C VAL A 218 32.36 4.62 -8.44
N ALA A 219 32.53 4.60 -7.12
CA ALA A 219 33.85 4.51 -6.50
C ALA A 219 34.59 3.21 -6.90
N GLN A 220 33.86 2.09 -6.99
CA GLN A 220 34.41 0.81 -7.43
C GLN A 220 34.86 0.85 -8.89
N SER A 221 34.08 1.47 -9.79
CA SER A 221 34.48 1.66 -11.18
C SER A 221 35.72 2.55 -11.29
N GLN A 222 35.80 3.63 -10.52
CA GLN A 222 36.98 4.51 -10.49
C GLN A 222 38.22 3.77 -9.99
N LEU A 223 38.08 2.96 -8.94
CA LEU A 223 39.16 2.13 -8.42
C LEU A 223 39.67 1.13 -9.47
N GLN A 224 38.77 0.50 -10.22
CA GLN A 224 39.14 -0.42 -11.29
C GLN A 224 39.92 0.29 -12.40
N THR A 225 39.51 1.50 -12.79
CA THR A 225 40.25 2.33 -13.76
C THR A 225 41.65 2.65 -13.25
N LEU A 226 41.78 3.12 -12.00
CA LEU A 226 43.08 3.44 -11.39
C LEU A 226 44.00 2.23 -11.27
N ILE A 227 43.46 1.04 -11.01
CA ILE A 227 44.23 -0.21 -10.99
C ILE A 227 44.78 -0.50 -12.39
N ALA A 228 43.94 -0.41 -13.43
CA ALA A 228 44.35 -0.64 -14.80
C ALA A 228 45.43 0.36 -15.26
N GLU A 229 45.27 1.64 -14.93
CA GLU A 229 46.26 2.69 -15.22
C GLU A 229 47.59 2.42 -14.49
N ASN A 230 47.55 2.02 -13.21
CA ASN A 230 48.75 1.66 -12.47
C ASN A 230 49.48 0.46 -13.10
N ASP A 231 48.74 -0.56 -13.53
CA ASP A 231 49.33 -1.73 -14.16
C ASP A 231 49.93 -1.41 -15.53
N GLN A 232 49.32 -0.49 -16.27
CA GLN A 232 49.91 0.06 -17.50
C GLN A 232 51.21 0.81 -17.20
N LEU A 233 51.19 1.74 -16.24
CA LEU A 233 52.39 2.52 -15.86
C LEU A 233 53.53 1.63 -15.38
N LYS A 234 53.25 0.55 -14.65
CA LYS A 234 54.27 -0.43 -14.25
C LYS A 234 54.90 -1.10 -15.46
N ARG A 235 54.10 -1.52 -16.45
CA ARG A 235 54.63 -2.14 -17.69
C ARG A 235 55.49 -1.16 -18.48
N GLU A 236 55.06 0.09 -18.61
CA GLU A 236 55.84 1.13 -19.27
C GLU A 236 57.14 1.41 -18.53
N TYR A 237 57.11 1.49 -17.20
CA TYR A 237 58.30 1.65 -16.36
C TYR A 237 59.27 0.50 -16.54
N ASP A 238 58.81 -0.75 -16.50
CA ASP A 238 59.65 -1.94 -16.67
C ASP A 238 60.27 -2.00 -18.08
N ALA A 239 59.51 -1.61 -19.11
CA ALA A 239 60.01 -1.53 -20.48
C ALA A 239 61.11 -0.46 -20.62
N LEU A 240 60.88 0.74 -20.10
CA LEU A 240 61.85 1.84 -20.14
C LEU A 240 63.11 1.51 -19.34
N ARG A 241 62.94 0.84 -18.19
CA ARG A 241 64.06 0.36 -17.37
C ARG A 241 64.92 -0.64 -18.13
N LYS A 242 64.30 -1.57 -18.87
CA LYS A 242 65.02 -2.53 -19.70
C LYS A 242 65.77 -1.85 -20.85
N GLU A 243 65.13 -0.91 -21.54
CA GLU A 243 65.76 -0.13 -22.61
C GLU A 243 66.97 0.67 -22.09
N PHE A 244 66.86 1.26 -20.91
CA PHE A 244 67.96 1.97 -20.27
C PHE A 244 69.15 1.05 -19.96
N GLU A 245 68.89 -0.17 -19.48
CA GLU A 245 69.92 -1.17 -19.20
C GLU A 245 70.62 -1.65 -20.49
N GLU A 246 69.88 -1.89 -21.56
CA GLU A 246 70.42 -2.25 -22.89
C GLU A 246 71.29 -1.13 -23.50
N LEU A 247 70.88 0.13 -23.35
CA LEU A 247 71.65 1.30 -23.77
C LEU A 247 72.96 1.43 -22.98
N GLU A 248 72.91 1.24 -21.66
CA GLU A 248 74.12 1.26 -20.81
C GLU A 248 75.08 0.12 -21.17
N GLU A 249 74.58 -1.09 -21.42
CA GLU A 249 75.40 -2.19 -21.92
C GLU A 249 76.04 -1.87 -23.27
N SER A 250 75.27 -1.35 -24.22
CA SER A 250 75.77 -0.98 -25.54
C SER A 250 76.86 0.08 -25.46
N LYS A 251 76.67 1.08 -24.59
CA LYS A 251 77.65 2.14 -24.34
C LYS A 251 78.91 1.63 -23.65
N LYS A 252 78.80 0.65 -22.75
CA LYS A 252 79.96 -0.03 -22.15
C LYS A 252 80.75 -0.79 -23.20
N ARG A 253 80.08 -1.55 -24.08
CA ARG A 253 80.72 -2.31 -25.19
C ARG A 253 81.49 -1.38 -26.14
N GLN A 254 80.88 -0.26 -26.54
CA GLN A 254 81.53 0.75 -27.39
C GLN A 254 82.76 1.45 -26.76
N ARG A 255 82.90 1.42 -25.43
CA ARG A 255 84.05 2.01 -24.73
C ARG A 255 85.22 1.05 -24.55
N THR A 256 84.98 -0.25 -24.72
CA THR A 256 85.98 -1.32 -24.52
C THR A 256 86.60 -1.82 -25.82
N GLU A 257 86.04 -1.47 -26.97
CA GLU A 257 86.64 -1.63 -28.31
C GLU A 257 87.48 -0.39 -28.68
#